data_AF-A0A537FKV3-F1
#
_entry.id   AF-A0A537FKV3-F1
#
_cell.length_a   1.000
_cell.length_b   1.000
_cell.length_c   1.000
_cell.angle_alpha   90.00
_cell.angle_beta   90.00
_cell.angle_gamma   90.00
#
_symmetry.space_group_name_H-M   'P 1'
#
loop_
_entity.id
_entity.type
_entity.pdbx_description
1 polymer ?
#
loop_
_entity_poly.entity_id
_entity_poly.type
_entity_poly.pdbx_seq_one_letter_code
_entity_poly.pdbx_strand_id
1 'polypeptide(L)'
;MSVETTEEECKKGMGRVKMQRAALILLALVLLAPTGLAPRLNVAHAASFPCDSSKTVLLIQDSPPRMPAPNHDPNGADVNELKARNIPFCMISSSQIGSTSLAQFSEIIIASTQNQAFYDNLFPGGSVSPNISNWVQHGGVLSANLADCAGGSWSSIQCSSDSAFSYTFLGGVRHVVSFSEDDNIATQSHPIITGQFGETHGGQIVDNSCLQDLDCWQHSSHGYFTNLPAGTIIILTDSNGPVFIEYRHGDGLVIATTTSIEWRYDYFQQNFQNLKLLANEIGYQDFKAKCQENDGDGDFEGNHGHGHFHHDLDKCEDGDQDEVSSEDRGDGQDFQSTWIQSVQLEKSVQLDEVTRTVTVIGLGISDGLPVSFTYVAIEPGLTTPGWVSFTFSDGFTNAGPLTSGSIVLHGW
;
A
#
# COMPACT_ATOMS: atom_id res chain seq x y z
N MET A 1 -3.26 14.47 51.18
CA MET A 1 -4.57 15.10 51.44
C MET A 1 -4.99 15.79 50.16
N SER A 2 -6.02 15.21 49.56
CA SER A 2 -6.70 15.52 48.31
C SER A 2 -7.32 16.92 48.27
N VAL A 3 -7.29 17.56 47.10
CA VAL A 3 -8.32 18.41 46.46
C VAL A 3 -7.85 18.55 44.99
N GLU A 4 -8.29 17.78 43.99
CA GLU A 4 -9.61 17.74 43.32
C GLU A 4 -10.05 19.12 42.77
N THR A 5 -9.68 19.41 41.51
CA THR A 5 -10.21 20.56 40.75
C THR A 5 -10.96 20.05 39.54
N THR A 6 -12.29 20.10 39.65
CA THR A 6 -13.30 19.80 38.63
C THR A 6 -13.50 20.99 37.68
N GLU A 7 -13.35 20.74 36.38
CA GLU A 7 -14.40 20.86 35.36
C GLU A 7 -15.49 21.94 35.55
N GLU A 8 -15.16 23.23 35.48
CA GLU A 8 -16.20 24.29 35.37
C GLU A 8 -15.78 25.58 34.62
N GLU A 9 -15.02 25.48 33.51
CA GLU A 9 -14.65 26.67 32.69
C GLU A 9 -14.98 26.58 31.19
N CYS A 10 -16.01 25.81 30.78
CA CYS A 10 -16.44 25.79 29.36
C CYS A 10 -17.95 26.07 29.13
N LYS A 11 -18.61 26.84 30.00
CA LYS A 11 -19.99 27.33 29.75
C LYS A 11 -20.23 28.76 30.24
N LYS A 12 -19.71 29.74 29.50
CA LYS A 12 -20.11 31.15 29.69
C LYS A 12 -20.14 31.90 28.36
N GLY A 13 -21.20 31.68 27.59
CA GLY A 13 -21.34 32.34 26.28
C GLY A 13 -22.67 32.18 25.58
N MET A 14 -23.82 32.24 26.28
CA MET A 14 -25.11 32.39 25.59
C MET A 14 -25.99 33.41 26.32
N GLY A 15 -26.07 34.60 25.72
CA GLY A 15 -26.90 35.72 26.16
C GLY A 15 -28.40 35.44 25.96
N ARG A 16 -29.18 35.86 26.96
CA ARG A 16 -30.65 35.83 26.99
C ARG A 16 -31.24 36.73 25.89
N VAL A 17 -32.05 36.17 25.01
CA VAL A 17 -33.03 36.93 24.21
C VAL A 17 -34.42 36.69 24.79
N LYS A 18 -35.12 37.79 25.10
CA LYS A 18 -36.43 37.83 25.78
C LYS A 18 -37.54 37.31 24.86
N MET A 19 -38.33 36.36 25.35
CA MET A 19 -39.66 36.03 24.84
C MET A 19 -40.66 37.16 25.17
N GLN A 20 -41.37 37.66 24.15
CA GLN A 20 -42.68 38.29 24.34
C GLN A 20 -43.75 37.44 23.63
N ARG A 21 -44.79 37.10 24.39
CA ARG A 21 -45.98 36.35 23.96
C ARG A 21 -46.96 37.30 23.26
N ALA A 22 -47.50 36.87 22.13
CA ALA A 22 -48.81 37.29 21.63
C ALA A 22 -49.47 36.10 20.92
N ALA A 23 -50.80 36.05 20.99
CA ALA A 23 -51.61 34.85 21.06
C ALA A 23 -52.05 34.23 19.72
N LEU A 24 -52.48 32.95 19.85
CA LEU A 24 -53.34 32.10 19.01
C LEU A 24 -54.05 32.73 17.79
N ILE A 25 -54.05 31.98 16.68
CA ILE A 25 -55.26 31.56 15.92
C ILE A 25 -54.95 30.22 15.23
N LEU A 26 -55.86 29.25 15.43
CA LEU A 26 -55.91 27.96 14.74
C LEU A 26 -56.56 28.18 13.36
N LEU A 27 -55.94 27.72 12.27
CA LEU A 27 -56.67 27.37 11.05
C LEU A 27 -55.95 26.24 10.31
N ALA A 28 -56.62 25.09 10.24
CA ALA A 28 -56.25 23.98 9.37
C ALA A 28 -56.58 24.34 7.91
N LEU A 29 -55.60 24.23 7.02
CA LEU A 29 -55.84 24.07 5.59
C LEU A 29 -54.83 23.06 5.03
N VAL A 30 -55.32 21.85 4.84
CA VAL A 30 -54.81 20.88 3.89
C VAL A 30 -55.06 21.47 2.50
N LEU A 31 -54.00 21.85 1.77
CA LEU A 31 -54.05 22.06 0.34
C LEU A 31 -52.83 21.41 -0.30
N LEU A 32 -53.15 20.44 -1.16
CA LEU A 32 -52.27 19.75 -2.09
C LEU A 32 -51.44 20.76 -2.89
N ALA A 33 -50.11 20.66 -2.78
CA ALA A 33 -49.19 21.18 -3.80
C ALA A 33 -48.64 19.98 -4.59
N PRO A 34 -48.61 20.07 -5.93
CA PRO A 34 -48.30 18.95 -6.79
C PRO A 34 -46.84 18.51 -6.59
N THR A 35 -46.65 17.20 -6.70
CA THR A 35 -45.37 16.52 -6.85
C THR A 35 -44.61 17.09 -8.04
N GLY A 36 -43.90 18.20 -7.81
CA GLY A 36 -42.79 18.62 -8.65
C GLY A 36 -41.67 17.64 -8.38
N LEU A 37 -41.47 16.71 -9.32
CA LEU A 37 -40.24 15.94 -9.45
C LEU A 37 -39.07 16.94 -9.43
N ALA A 38 -38.43 17.09 -8.26
CA ALA A 38 -37.07 17.59 -8.25
C ALA A 38 -36.28 16.67 -9.20
N PRO A 39 -35.51 17.22 -10.15
CA PRO A 39 -34.64 16.39 -10.95
C PRO A 39 -33.78 15.59 -9.98
N ARG A 40 -33.84 14.25 -10.09
CA ARG A 40 -32.88 13.38 -9.43
C ARG A 40 -31.51 13.95 -9.80
N LEU A 41 -30.78 14.46 -8.80
CA LEU A 41 -29.35 14.69 -8.95
C LEU A 41 -28.79 13.40 -9.55
N ASN A 42 -28.19 13.52 -10.73
CA ASN A 42 -27.45 12.43 -11.34
C ASN A 42 -26.42 12.01 -10.30
N VAL A 43 -26.67 10.90 -9.61
CA VAL A 43 -25.61 10.19 -8.89
C VAL A 43 -24.61 9.87 -9.98
N ALA A 44 -23.46 10.55 -9.96
CA ALA A 44 -22.36 10.21 -10.83
C ALA A 44 -22.11 8.71 -10.62
N HIS A 45 -22.29 7.92 -11.67
CA HIS A 45 -21.98 6.49 -11.59
C HIS A 45 -20.48 6.38 -11.32
N ALA A 46 -20.11 5.57 -10.34
CA ALA A 46 -18.73 5.16 -10.09
C ALA A 46 -18.07 4.80 -11.42
N ALA A 47 -16.97 5.48 -11.75
CA ALA A 47 -16.23 5.21 -12.97
C ALA A 47 -15.56 3.83 -12.87
N SER A 48 -15.59 3.04 -13.95
CA SER A 48 -14.89 1.76 -14.00
C SER A 48 -13.41 1.95 -14.34
N PHE A 49 -12.52 1.30 -13.59
CA PHE A 49 -11.08 1.24 -13.88
C PHE A 49 -10.70 -0.18 -14.30
N PRO A 50 -10.84 -0.54 -15.59
CA PRO A 50 -10.57 -1.90 -16.05
C PRO A 50 -9.07 -2.24 -15.96
N CYS A 51 -8.78 -3.51 -15.70
CA CYS A 51 -7.41 -4.01 -15.70
C CYS A 51 -6.96 -4.33 -17.13
N ASP A 52 -5.74 -3.91 -17.45
CA ASP A 52 -4.97 -4.28 -18.63
C ASP A 52 -3.48 -4.39 -18.24
N SER A 53 -2.64 -4.83 -19.17
CA SER A 53 -1.22 -5.07 -18.90
C SER A 53 -0.39 -3.81 -18.62
N SER A 54 -0.96 -2.61 -18.75
CA SER A 54 -0.29 -1.35 -18.39
C SER A 54 -0.51 -0.94 -16.92
N LYS A 55 -1.34 -1.69 -16.18
CA LYS A 55 -1.69 -1.39 -14.78
C LYS A 55 -0.93 -2.31 -13.85
N THR A 56 -0.09 -1.73 -13.00
CA THR A 56 0.74 -2.45 -12.03
C THR A 56 0.24 -2.29 -10.60
N VAL A 57 -0.74 -1.41 -10.37
CA VAL A 57 -1.41 -1.21 -9.07
C VAL A 57 -2.87 -1.69 -9.15
N LEU A 58 -3.28 -2.46 -8.16
CA LEU A 58 -4.65 -2.97 -8.04
C LEU A 58 -5.34 -2.40 -6.80
N LEU A 59 -6.48 -1.73 -7.00
CA LEU A 59 -7.39 -1.33 -5.93
C LEU A 59 -8.53 -2.35 -5.80
N ILE A 60 -8.71 -2.94 -4.62
CA ILE A 60 -9.81 -3.85 -4.33
C ILE A 60 -10.89 -3.09 -3.55
N GLN A 61 -12.04 -2.88 -4.19
CA GLN A 61 -13.14 -2.10 -3.63
C GLN A 61 -14.50 -2.60 -4.17
N ASP A 62 -15.48 -2.77 -3.29
CA ASP A 62 -16.86 -3.12 -3.68
C ASP A 62 -17.79 -1.92 -3.61
N SER A 63 -17.64 -1.11 -2.56
CA SER A 63 -18.55 -0.01 -2.27
C SER A 63 -17.80 1.30 -2.41
N PRO A 64 -18.27 2.21 -3.27
CA PRO A 64 -17.78 3.58 -3.23
C PRO A 64 -18.21 4.22 -1.90
N PRO A 65 -17.65 5.37 -1.59
CA PRO A 65 -17.91 6.01 -0.32
C PRO A 65 -19.34 6.50 -0.18
N ARG A 66 -19.85 6.53 1.05
CA ARG A 66 -21.24 6.89 1.31
C ARG A 66 -21.54 8.38 1.09
N MET A 67 -20.53 9.25 1.10
CA MET A 67 -20.69 10.71 1.00
C MET A 67 -19.44 11.39 0.39
N PRO A 68 -19.14 11.21 -0.91
CA PRO A 68 -17.95 11.80 -1.52
C PRO A 68 -17.99 13.33 -1.46
N ALA A 69 -16.82 13.96 -1.23
CA ALA A 69 -16.70 15.40 -1.35
C ALA A 69 -17.08 15.84 -2.78
N PRO A 70 -17.76 16.99 -2.98
CA PRO A 70 -18.29 17.39 -4.29
C PRO A 70 -17.25 17.54 -5.41
N ASN A 71 -15.99 17.75 -5.04
CA ASN A 71 -14.85 17.96 -5.93
C ASN A 71 -13.96 16.72 -6.07
N HIS A 72 -14.35 15.59 -5.50
CA HIS A 72 -13.57 14.36 -5.43
C HIS A 72 -14.17 13.29 -6.34
N ASP A 73 -13.35 12.32 -6.73
CA ASP A 73 -13.77 11.19 -7.55
C ASP A 73 -14.87 10.41 -6.81
N PRO A 74 -15.97 10.02 -7.50
CA PRO A 74 -17.04 9.26 -6.87
C PRO A 74 -16.60 7.89 -6.35
N ASN A 75 -15.41 7.40 -6.75
CA ASN A 75 -14.85 6.16 -6.25
C ASN A 75 -14.03 6.31 -4.96
N GLY A 76 -13.79 7.53 -4.46
CA GLY A 76 -13.22 7.78 -3.14
C GLY A 76 -11.73 8.14 -3.10
N ALA A 77 -11.22 8.19 -1.87
CA ALA A 77 -9.94 8.79 -1.50
C ALA A 77 -8.74 8.16 -2.21
N ASP A 78 -8.66 6.82 -2.23
CA ASP A 78 -7.58 6.11 -2.91
C ASP A 78 -7.51 6.49 -4.39
N VAL A 79 -8.67 6.56 -5.06
CA VAL A 79 -8.75 6.95 -6.48
C VAL A 79 -8.32 8.41 -6.67
N ASN A 80 -8.68 9.31 -5.77
CA ASN A 80 -8.22 10.70 -5.83
C ASN A 80 -6.71 10.80 -5.76
N GLU A 81 -6.09 10.12 -4.80
CA GLU A 81 -4.65 10.19 -4.58
C GLU A 81 -3.88 9.48 -5.70
N LEU A 82 -4.30 8.28 -6.11
CA LEU A 82 -3.70 7.58 -7.26
C LEU A 82 -3.72 8.44 -8.53
N LYS A 83 -4.82 9.18 -8.77
CA LYS A 83 -4.92 10.11 -9.91
C LYS A 83 -4.06 11.36 -9.73
N ALA A 84 -4.00 11.91 -8.53
CA ALA A 84 -3.17 13.09 -8.24
C ALA A 84 -1.68 12.81 -8.49
N ARG A 85 -1.24 11.58 -8.18
CA ARG A 85 0.12 11.07 -8.40
C ARG A 85 0.38 10.50 -9.79
N ASN A 86 -0.65 10.43 -10.64
CA ASN A 86 -0.59 9.81 -11.97
C ASN A 86 -0.11 8.34 -11.92
N ILE A 87 -0.51 7.58 -10.90
CA ILE A 87 -0.20 6.16 -10.76
C ILE A 87 -1.18 5.34 -11.63
N PRO A 88 -0.70 4.53 -12.59
CA PRO A 88 -1.57 3.68 -13.39
C PRO A 88 -2.13 2.51 -12.58
N PHE A 89 -3.41 2.57 -12.24
CA PHE A 89 -4.10 1.51 -11.51
C PHE A 89 -5.30 0.94 -12.28
N CYS A 90 -5.76 -0.23 -11.83
CA CYS A 90 -7.10 -0.73 -12.10
C CYS A 90 -7.82 -1.09 -10.80
N MET A 91 -9.11 -1.37 -10.91
CA MET A 91 -9.96 -1.71 -9.77
C MET A 91 -10.74 -2.99 -10.03
N ILE A 92 -10.85 -3.84 -9.00
CA ILE A 92 -11.72 -5.02 -9.01
C ILE A 92 -12.62 -5.05 -7.78
N SER A 93 -13.74 -5.75 -7.90
CA SER A 93 -14.54 -6.17 -6.76
C SER A 93 -13.86 -7.31 -6.00
N SER A 94 -14.11 -7.39 -4.70
CA SER A 94 -13.68 -8.50 -3.83
C SER A 94 -14.08 -9.88 -4.38
N SER A 95 -15.23 -9.96 -5.07
CA SER A 95 -15.72 -11.19 -5.70
C SER A 95 -14.80 -11.71 -6.82
N GLN A 96 -13.93 -10.86 -7.34
CA GLN A 96 -13.02 -11.18 -8.45
C GLN A 96 -11.62 -11.62 -7.96
N ILE A 97 -11.31 -11.48 -6.66
CA ILE A 97 -9.99 -11.85 -6.08
C ILE A 97 -9.60 -13.28 -6.47
N GLY A 98 -10.55 -14.21 -6.42
CA GLY A 98 -10.35 -15.62 -6.77
C GLY A 98 -10.03 -15.88 -8.25
N SER A 99 -10.46 -14.99 -9.14
CA SER A 99 -10.40 -15.16 -10.60
C SER A 99 -9.37 -14.26 -11.29
N THR A 100 -8.89 -13.22 -10.61
CA THR A 100 -7.90 -12.28 -11.16
C THR A 100 -6.50 -12.81 -10.91
N SER A 101 -5.68 -12.86 -11.97
CA SER A 101 -4.24 -13.10 -11.81
C SER A 101 -3.60 -11.89 -11.14
N LEU A 102 -3.08 -12.08 -9.92
CA LEU A 102 -2.44 -11.00 -9.17
C LEU A 102 -0.97 -10.78 -9.56
N ALA A 103 -0.38 -11.68 -10.34
CA ALA A 103 1.05 -11.69 -10.66
C ALA A 103 1.54 -10.44 -11.42
N GLN A 104 0.65 -9.74 -12.14
CA GLN A 104 1.01 -8.52 -12.88
C GLN A 104 1.13 -7.29 -11.97
N PHE A 105 0.63 -7.35 -10.74
CA PHE A 105 0.61 -6.20 -9.83
C PHE A 105 1.82 -6.24 -8.91
N SER A 106 2.52 -5.12 -8.82
CA SER A 106 3.56 -4.87 -7.82
C SER A 106 2.96 -4.45 -6.48
N GLU A 107 1.75 -3.88 -6.53
CA GLU A 107 1.07 -3.29 -5.39
C GLU A 107 -0.43 -3.62 -5.39
N ILE A 108 -0.97 -3.88 -4.21
CA ILE A 108 -2.41 -4.02 -3.97
C ILE A 108 -2.81 -3.08 -2.84
N ILE A 109 -3.90 -2.35 -3.05
CA ILE A 109 -4.58 -1.53 -2.04
C ILE A 109 -5.93 -2.18 -1.71
N ILE A 110 -6.18 -2.41 -0.43
CA ILE A 110 -7.49 -2.81 0.10
C ILE A 110 -8.13 -1.56 0.68
N ALA A 111 -9.25 -1.13 0.07
CA ALA A 111 -10.01 0.02 0.54
C ALA A 111 -10.72 -0.28 1.87
N SER A 112 -10.83 0.75 2.71
CA SER A 112 -11.46 0.70 4.02
C SER A 112 -12.98 0.71 3.94
N THR A 113 -13.63 0.43 5.07
CA THR A 113 -15.08 0.65 5.27
C THR A 113 -15.95 -0.02 4.19
N GLN A 114 -15.63 -1.28 3.87
CA GLN A 114 -16.39 -2.06 2.91
C GLN A 114 -17.60 -2.75 3.54
N ASN A 115 -18.47 -3.35 2.73
CA ASN A 115 -19.65 -4.08 3.20
C ASN A 115 -19.28 -5.50 3.69
N GLN A 116 -20.23 -6.23 4.30
CA GLN A 116 -19.91 -7.56 4.83
C GLN A 116 -19.50 -8.57 3.73
N ALA A 117 -20.12 -8.53 2.56
CA ALA A 117 -19.77 -9.44 1.46
C ALA A 117 -18.31 -9.24 0.99
N PHE A 118 -17.81 -8.01 1.04
CA PHE A 118 -16.40 -7.72 0.80
C PHE A 118 -15.50 -8.47 1.78
N TYR A 119 -15.76 -8.35 3.08
CA TYR A 119 -14.96 -9.04 4.09
C TYR A 119 -15.10 -10.56 4.03
N ASP A 120 -16.29 -11.08 3.69
CA ASP A 120 -16.49 -12.52 3.51
C ASP A 120 -15.67 -13.06 2.31
N ASN A 121 -15.54 -12.28 1.23
CA ASN A 121 -14.72 -12.61 0.07
C ASN A 121 -13.22 -12.41 0.34
N LEU A 122 -12.86 -11.41 1.15
CA LEU A 122 -11.48 -11.14 1.55
C LEU A 122 -10.97 -12.19 2.54
N PHE A 123 -11.84 -12.71 3.42
CA PHE A 123 -11.52 -13.71 4.44
C PHE A 123 -12.28 -15.04 4.24
N PRO A 124 -12.12 -15.72 3.10
CA PRO A 124 -12.85 -16.96 2.84
C PRO A 124 -12.47 -18.02 3.89
N GLY A 125 -13.46 -18.48 4.67
CA GLY A 125 -13.22 -19.43 5.76
C GLY A 125 -12.55 -18.83 7.00
N GLY A 126 -12.55 -17.51 7.16
CA GLY A 126 -12.06 -16.80 8.34
C GLY A 126 -10.57 -16.50 8.35
N SER A 127 -9.90 -16.63 7.20
CA SER A 127 -8.51 -16.21 6.97
C SER A 127 -8.42 -15.49 5.64
N VAL A 128 -7.48 -14.54 5.52
CA VAL A 128 -7.29 -13.75 4.30
C VAL A 128 -7.13 -14.65 3.07
N SER A 129 -7.65 -14.19 1.93
CA SER A 129 -7.67 -14.93 0.66
C SER A 129 -6.29 -15.52 0.34
N PRO A 130 -6.20 -16.84 0.04
CA PRO A 130 -4.95 -17.48 -0.33
C PRO A 130 -4.26 -16.83 -1.53
N ASN A 131 -5.02 -16.25 -2.47
CA ASN A 131 -4.45 -15.54 -3.62
C ASN A 131 -3.64 -14.31 -3.17
N ILE A 132 -4.16 -13.53 -2.23
CA ILE A 132 -3.46 -12.36 -1.66
C ILE A 132 -2.28 -12.85 -0.82
N SER A 133 -2.47 -13.86 0.03
CA SER A 133 -1.39 -14.41 0.86
C SER A 133 -0.23 -14.92 0.02
N ASN A 134 -0.51 -15.69 -1.04
CA ASN A 134 0.50 -16.19 -1.96
C ASN A 134 1.19 -15.06 -2.72
N TRP A 135 0.44 -14.04 -3.14
CA TRP A 135 1.02 -12.91 -3.85
C TRP A 135 1.98 -12.08 -2.97
N VAL A 136 1.58 -11.76 -1.73
CA VAL A 136 2.46 -11.07 -0.76
C VAL A 136 3.67 -11.94 -0.42
N GLN A 137 3.46 -13.23 -0.14
CA GLN A 137 4.55 -14.16 0.20
C GLN A 137 5.68 -14.14 -0.84
N HIS A 138 5.37 -13.81 -2.09
CA HIS A 138 6.33 -13.75 -3.19
C HIS A 138 6.75 -12.31 -3.58
N GLY A 139 6.65 -11.33 -2.69
CA GLY A 139 7.22 -9.99 -2.91
C GLY A 139 6.21 -8.91 -3.31
N GLY A 140 4.91 -9.18 -3.16
CA GLY A 140 3.89 -8.13 -3.31
C GLY A 140 3.92 -7.13 -2.16
N VAL A 141 3.65 -5.84 -2.45
CA VAL A 141 3.48 -4.79 -1.44
C VAL A 141 1.99 -4.56 -1.19
N LEU A 142 1.48 -5.05 -0.06
CA LEU A 142 0.08 -4.89 0.32
C LEU A 142 -0.10 -3.68 1.22
N SER A 143 -0.94 -2.74 0.79
CA SER A 143 -1.51 -1.70 1.64
C SER A 143 -2.95 -2.03 1.99
N ALA A 144 -3.26 -2.11 3.27
CA ALA A 144 -4.56 -2.56 3.75
C ALA A 144 -5.18 -1.58 4.74
N ASN A 145 -6.14 -0.81 4.25
CA ASN A 145 -6.98 0.05 5.06
C ASN A 145 -8.14 -0.79 5.62
N LEU A 146 -8.02 -1.14 6.89
CA LEU A 146 -8.88 -2.10 7.60
C LEU A 146 -9.70 -1.43 8.69
N ALA A 147 -9.95 -0.11 8.60
CA ALA A 147 -10.95 0.53 9.44
C ALA A 147 -12.34 0.03 9.00
N ASP A 148 -12.89 -0.92 9.75
CA ASP A 148 -14.12 -1.63 9.44
C ASP A 148 -15.32 -1.08 10.24
N CYS A 149 -16.38 -1.84 10.45
CA CYS A 149 -17.49 -1.50 11.34
C CYS A 149 -18.40 -0.31 10.98
N ALA A 150 -18.16 0.36 9.85
CA ALA A 150 -19.08 1.32 9.25
C ALA A 150 -19.95 0.72 8.11
N GLY A 151 -19.80 -0.58 7.83
CA GLY A 151 -20.59 -1.31 6.83
C GLY A 151 -20.59 -2.82 7.05
N GLY A 152 -19.41 -3.44 7.00
CA GLY A 152 -19.14 -4.82 7.40
C GLY A 152 -17.98 -4.89 8.39
N SER A 153 -17.59 -6.10 8.77
CA SER A 153 -16.47 -6.34 9.67
C SER A 153 -15.69 -7.58 9.26
N TRP A 154 -14.37 -7.57 9.50
CA TRP A 154 -13.51 -8.74 9.33
C TRP A 154 -13.48 -9.63 10.59
N SER A 155 -14.68 -9.96 11.05
CA SER A 155 -14.94 -10.77 12.23
C SER A 155 -16.19 -11.61 12.03
N SER A 156 -16.22 -12.79 12.64
CA SER A 156 -17.39 -13.68 12.69
C SER A 156 -18.56 -13.10 13.49
N ILE A 157 -18.28 -12.13 14.36
CA ILE A 157 -19.28 -11.31 15.04
C ILE A 157 -19.00 -9.85 14.68
N GLN A 158 -19.97 -9.22 14.01
CA GLN A 158 -19.86 -7.84 13.56
C GLN A 158 -19.48 -6.91 14.73
N CYS A 159 -18.38 -6.18 14.57
CA CYS A 159 -17.91 -5.18 15.54
C CYS A 159 -17.62 -5.73 16.93
N SER A 160 -17.09 -6.95 16.98
CA SER A 160 -16.66 -7.59 18.22
C SER A 160 -15.41 -6.92 18.78
N SER A 161 -15.47 -6.54 20.05
CA SER A 161 -14.31 -6.15 20.85
C SER A 161 -13.54 -7.35 21.45
N ASP A 162 -13.87 -8.57 21.03
CA ASP A 162 -13.13 -9.78 21.38
C ASP A 162 -12.41 -10.35 20.14
N SER A 163 -11.07 -10.33 20.20
CA SER A 163 -10.16 -10.83 19.16
C SER A 163 -10.36 -12.31 18.81
N ALA A 164 -11.04 -13.09 19.66
CA ALA A 164 -11.37 -14.48 19.37
C ALA A 164 -12.31 -14.62 18.16
N PHE A 165 -13.10 -13.58 17.86
CA PHE A 165 -14.01 -13.57 16.72
C PHE A 165 -13.41 -12.94 15.45
N SER A 166 -12.28 -12.23 15.57
CA SER A 166 -11.53 -11.66 14.45
C SER A 166 -11.12 -12.76 13.47
N TYR A 167 -11.30 -12.48 12.18
CA TYR A 167 -10.64 -13.25 11.15
C TYR A 167 -9.13 -13.02 11.18
N THR A 168 -8.39 -13.94 10.58
CA THR A 168 -6.92 -13.94 10.61
C THR A 168 -6.36 -13.30 9.35
N PHE A 169 -5.56 -12.26 9.49
CA PHE A 169 -4.80 -11.64 8.41
C PHE A 169 -3.45 -12.34 8.17
N LEU A 170 -2.68 -11.80 7.22
CA LEU A 170 -1.32 -12.23 6.90
C LEU A 170 -0.43 -12.26 8.14
N GLY A 171 0.38 -13.29 8.27
CA GLY A 171 1.28 -13.47 9.43
C GLY A 171 0.56 -13.78 10.74
N GLY A 172 -0.75 -14.03 10.71
CA GLY A 172 -1.54 -14.32 11.91
C GLY A 172 -2.13 -13.09 12.59
N VAL A 173 -1.93 -11.88 12.03
CA VAL A 173 -2.46 -10.63 12.61
C VAL A 173 -3.97 -10.71 12.78
N ARG A 174 -4.45 -10.20 13.92
CA ARG A 174 -5.87 -10.06 14.25
C ARG A 174 -6.15 -8.62 14.67
N HIS A 175 -7.41 -8.28 14.86
CA HIS A 175 -7.79 -7.02 15.49
C HIS A 175 -8.80 -7.20 16.62
N VAL A 176 -8.94 -6.13 17.39
CA VAL A 176 -10.02 -5.89 18.34
C VAL A 176 -10.69 -4.60 17.93
N VAL A 177 -12.02 -4.63 17.79
CA VAL A 177 -12.78 -3.40 17.54
C VAL A 177 -12.82 -2.55 18.80
N SER A 178 -12.33 -1.33 18.67
CA SER A 178 -12.29 -0.29 19.68
C SER A 178 -12.24 1.04 18.94
N PHE A 179 -13.11 1.99 19.27
CA PHE A 179 -13.14 3.27 18.60
C PHE A 179 -12.36 4.30 19.41
N SER A 180 -11.32 4.89 18.83
CA SER A 180 -10.53 5.95 19.46
C SER A 180 -10.66 7.25 18.67
N GLU A 181 -10.60 8.37 19.38
CA GLU A 181 -10.42 9.70 18.78
C GLU A 181 -8.97 10.17 18.83
N ASP A 182 -8.10 9.42 19.51
CA ASP A 182 -6.74 9.81 19.82
C ASP A 182 -5.76 8.74 19.32
N ASP A 183 -5.01 9.08 18.28
CA ASP A 183 -3.96 8.22 17.70
C ASP A 183 -2.61 8.93 17.83
N ASN A 184 -1.61 8.22 18.33
CA ASN A 184 -0.31 8.75 18.68
C ASN A 184 0.77 8.23 17.74
N ILE A 185 1.76 9.07 17.45
CA ILE A 185 2.95 8.67 16.67
C ILE A 185 3.84 7.75 17.51
N ALA A 186 4.00 6.50 17.08
CA ALA A 186 4.90 5.55 17.72
C ALA A 186 6.31 5.57 17.12
N THR A 187 6.43 5.74 15.79
CA THR A 187 7.73 5.79 15.10
C THR A 187 7.89 7.08 14.31
N GLN A 188 8.50 8.10 14.95
CA GLN A 188 8.65 9.44 14.38
C GLN A 188 9.47 9.49 13.07
N SER A 189 10.43 8.58 12.90
CA SER A 189 11.32 8.53 11.74
C SER A 189 10.71 7.78 10.55
N HIS A 190 9.54 7.17 10.69
CA HIS A 190 8.95 6.36 9.63
C HIS A 190 8.61 7.25 8.41
N PRO A 191 8.87 6.82 7.16
CA PRO A 191 8.59 7.64 5.97
C PRO A 191 7.14 8.10 5.83
N ILE A 192 6.17 7.30 6.29
CA ILE A 192 4.76 7.70 6.35
C ILE A 192 4.55 8.88 7.33
N ILE A 193 5.31 8.95 8.42
CA ILE A 193 5.23 10.02 9.40
C ILE A 193 6.00 11.26 8.94
N THR A 194 7.19 11.08 8.37
CA THR A 194 7.99 12.20 7.84
C THR A 194 7.39 12.80 6.57
N GLY A 195 6.58 12.02 5.85
CA GLY A 195 5.97 12.39 4.57
C GLY A 195 6.95 12.42 3.41
N GLN A 196 8.07 11.70 3.53
CA GLN A 196 9.16 11.70 2.55
C GLN A 196 8.70 11.42 1.11
N PHE A 197 7.69 10.55 0.95
CA PHE A 197 7.20 10.11 -0.37
C PHE A 197 5.77 10.58 -0.68
N GLY A 198 5.17 11.42 0.17
CA GLY A 198 3.78 11.85 0.00
C GLY A 198 3.55 12.97 -1.01
N GLU A 199 4.63 13.51 -1.60
CA GLU A 199 4.60 14.54 -2.66
C GLU A 199 3.69 15.75 -2.34
N THR A 200 2.79 16.12 -3.26
CA THR A 200 2.01 17.36 -3.22
C THR A 200 0.98 17.37 -2.09
N HIS A 201 0.37 16.21 -1.79
CA HIS A 201 -0.66 16.08 -0.76
C HIS A 201 -0.12 15.61 0.59
N GLY A 202 1.10 15.08 0.61
CA GLY A 202 1.79 14.59 1.79
C GLY A 202 2.49 15.65 2.62
N GLY A 203 3.25 15.16 3.60
CA GLY A 203 4.11 15.96 4.46
C GLY A 203 4.21 15.42 5.89
N GLN A 204 5.01 16.08 6.72
CA GLN A 204 5.20 15.69 8.12
C GLN A 204 3.86 15.62 8.86
N ILE A 205 3.59 14.44 9.43
CA ILE A 205 2.49 14.18 10.35
C ILE A 205 2.87 14.73 11.72
N VAL A 206 1.95 15.50 12.31
CA VAL A 206 2.11 16.06 13.66
C VAL A 206 0.96 15.64 14.56
N ASP A 207 1.29 15.33 15.80
CA ASP A 207 0.34 14.95 16.84
C ASP A 207 0.39 16.01 17.96
N ASN A 208 -0.27 17.14 17.73
CA ASN A 208 -0.22 18.29 18.63
C ASN A 208 -1.58 18.63 19.24
N SER A 209 -2.67 18.31 18.55
CA SER A 209 -4.05 18.50 19.02
C SER A 209 -5.06 17.89 18.05
N CYS A 210 -6.28 17.67 18.54
CA CYS A 210 -7.53 17.56 17.79
C CYS A 210 -7.51 18.21 16.39
N LEU A 211 -7.80 17.42 15.35
CA LEU A 211 -7.84 17.79 13.92
C LEU A 211 -6.50 18.21 13.31
N GLN A 212 -5.39 18.11 14.03
CA GLN A 212 -4.04 18.17 13.46
C GLN A 212 -3.56 16.73 13.21
N ASP A 213 -3.67 16.32 11.95
CA ASP A 213 -3.21 15.07 11.35
C ASP A 213 -3.61 13.71 11.94
N LEU A 214 -4.06 13.55 13.19
CA LEU A 214 -4.40 12.22 13.76
C LEU A 214 -5.67 12.18 14.63
N ASP A 215 -6.05 13.28 15.29
CA ASP A 215 -7.09 13.21 16.33
C ASP A 215 -8.47 13.78 15.92
N CYS A 216 -9.52 13.34 16.63
CA CYS A 216 -10.89 13.85 16.60
C CYS A 216 -11.66 13.65 15.29
N TRP A 217 -11.52 12.49 14.65
CA TRP A 217 -12.14 12.25 13.33
C TRP A 217 -13.55 11.72 13.38
N GLN A 218 -14.19 11.69 14.56
CA GLN A 218 -15.40 10.91 14.79
C GLN A 218 -15.09 9.43 14.63
N HIS A 219 -14.03 9.02 15.33
CA HIS A 219 -13.29 7.75 15.30
C HIS A 219 -12.08 7.80 14.35
N SER A 220 -10.96 8.30 14.88
CA SER A 220 -9.65 8.29 14.21
C SER A 220 -9.19 6.87 13.89
N SER A 221 -9.44 5.92 14.79
CA SER A 221 -9.22 4.49 14.55
C SER A 221 -10.42 3.65 14.97
N HIS A 222 -10.61 2.53 14.26
CA HIS A 222 -11.75 1.61 14.42
C HIS A 222 -11.37 0.28 15.09
N GLY A 223 -10.16 0.20 15.61
CA GLY A 223 -9.66 -0.95 16.36
C GLY A 223 -8.17 -0.87 16.50
N TYR A 224 -7.59 -1.91 17.10
CA TYR A 224 -6.13 -2.06 17.19
C TYR A 224 -5.73 -3.50 16.84
N PHE A 225 -4.52 -3.65 16.34
CA PHE A 225 -3.96 -4.92 15.94
C PHE A 225 -3.43 -5.72 17.13
N THR A 226 -3.51 -7.04 17.00
CA THR A 226 -2.99 -8.02 17.96
C THR A 226 -2.31 -9.17 17.22
N ASN A 227 -1.57 -10.00 17.95
CA ASN A 227 -0.82 -11.14 17.40
C ASN A 227 0.14 -10.73 16.26
N LEU A 228 0.92 -9.67 16.51
CA LEU A 228 1.83 -9.11 15.52
C LEU A 228 3.02 -10.05 15.26
N PRO A 229 3.42 -10.23 13.98
CA PRO A 229 4.67 -10.90 13.63
C PRO A 229 5.88 -10.25 14.31
N ALA A 230 6.91 -11.07 14.56
CA ALA A 230 8.18 -10.55 15.05
C ALA A 230 8.77 -9.55 14.05
N GLY A 231 9.35 -8.45 14.54
CA GLY A 231 9.90 -7.40 13.69
C GLY A 231 8.88 -6.40 13.14
N THR A 232 7.59 -6.50 13.51
CA THR A 232 6.58 -5.51 13.13
C THR A 232 6.98 -4.12 13.63
N ILE A 233 7.00 -3.14 12.72
CA ILE A 233 7.13 -1.73 13.02
C ILE A 233 5.75 -1.19 13.35
N ILE A 234 5.64 -0.52 14.50
CA ILE A 234 4.41 0.16 14.91
C ILE A 234 4.57 1.63 14.54
N ILE A 235 3.74 2.10 13.62
CA ILE A 235 3.80 3.46 13.07
C ILE A 235 2.94 4.38 13.94
N LEU A 236 1.69 3.98 14.20
CA LEU A 236 0.74 4.67 15.06
C LEU A 236 0.16 3.72 16.13
N THR A 237 -0.23 4.29 17.26
CA THR A 237 -0.89 3.59 18.38
C THR A 237 -2.05 4.41 18.93
N ASP A 238 -3.11 3.75 19.41
CA ASP A 238 -4.05 4.36 20.34
C ASP A 238 -3.70 3.94 21.79
N SER A 239 -4.57 4.27 22.74
CA SER A 239 -4.42 3.86 24.15
C SER A 239 -4.50 2.35 24.39
N ASN A 240 -5.02 1.57 23.44
CA ASN A 240 -5.24 0.13 23.54
C ASN A 240 -4.15 -0.68 22.82
N GLY A 241 -3.55 -0.14 21.75
CA GLY A 241 -2.52 -0.81 20.99
C GLY A 241 -2.19 -0.21 19.63
N PRO A 242 -1.50 -0.98 18.77
CA PRO A 242 -1.08 -0.55 17.43
C PRO A 242 -2.27 -0.38 16.49
N VAL A 243 -2.34 0.76 15.79
CA VAL A 243 -3.42 1.06 14.82
C VAL A 243 -2.91 1.29 13.40
N PHE A 244 -1.60 1.45 13.23
CA PHE A 244 -0.92 1.47 11.93
C PHE A 244 0.40 0.72 12.07
N ILE A 245 0.57 -0.34 11.28
CA ILE A 245 1.71 -1.25 11.36
C ILE A 245 2.32 -1.51 9.98
N GLU A 246 3.60 -1.88 9.99
CA GLU A 246 4.32 -2.43 8.85
C GLU A 246 5.05 -3.71 9.27
N TYR A 247 5.00 -4.75 8.44
CA TYR A 247 5.74 -5.99 8.67
C TYR A 247 5.98 -6.78 7.39
N ARG A 248 6.94 -7.71 7.44
CA ARG A 248 7.23 -8.62 6.32
C ARG A 248 6.37 -9.88 6.38
N HIS A 249 6.00 -10.39 5.21
CA HIS A 249 5.36 -11.69 5.06
C HIS A 249 5.91 -12.41 3.83
N GLY A 250 6.75 -13.44 4.07
CA GLY A 250 7.59 -13.99 3.01
C GLY A 250 8.52 -12.90 2.48
N ASP A 251 8.57 -12.79 1.17
CA ASP A 251 9.37 -11.80 0.43
C ASP A 251 8.69 -10.42 0.35
N GLY A 252 7.40 -10.34 0.73
CA GLY A 252 6.60 -9.13 0.58
C GLY A 252 6.49 -8.27 1.83
N LEU A 253 5.85 -7.11 1.64
CA LEU A 253 5.62 -6.10 2.66
C LEU A 253 4.12 -5.95 2.90
N VAL A 254 3.73 -5.85 4.16
CA VAL A 254 2.37 -5.52 4.58
C VAL A 254 2.39 -4.21 5.35
N ILE A 255 1.66 -3.22 4.83
CA ILE A 255 1.35 -1.94 5.46
C ILE A 255 -0.14 -2.01 5.78
N ALA A 256 -0.52 -1.94 7.05
CA ALA A 256 -1.91 -2.13 7.47
C ALA A 256 -2.32 -1.13 8.54
N THR A 257 -3.54 -0.61 8.42
CA THR A 257 -4.06 0.38 9.34
C THR A 257 -5.52 0.14 9.68
N THR A 258 -5.89 0.35 10.94
CA THR A 258 -7.30 0.49 11.39
C THR A 258 -7.70 1.96 11.53
N THR A 259 -6.79 2.87 11.18
CA THR A 259 -7.00 4.32 11.17
C THR A 259 -7.91 4.69 9.99
N SER A 260 -8.87 5.59 10.19
CA SER A 260 -9.87 6.00 9.20
C SER A 260 -9.32 7.04 8.20
N ILE A 261 -8.18 6.72 7.58
CA ILE A 261 -7.41 7.67 6.75
C ILE A 261 -8.17 8.13 5.50
N GLU A 262 -8.92 7.24 4.85
CA GLU A 262 -9.77 7.58 3.69
C GLU A 262 -10.92 8.52 4.10
N TRP A 263 -11.42 8.36 5.33
CA TRP A 263 -12.42 9.24 5.91
C TRP A 263 -11.87 10.63 6.14
N ARG A 264 -10.65 10.71 6.68
CA ARG A 264 -9.97 11.99 6.88
C ARG A 264 -9.65 12.71 5.56
N TYR A 265 -9.32 11.94 4.52
CA TYR A 265 -8.94 12.45 3.22
C TYR A 265 -10.15 12.96 2.42
N ASP A 266 -11.26 12.22 2.30
CA ASP A 266 -12.37 12.59 1.39
C ASP A 266 -13.64 13.08 2.09
N TYR A 267 -13.98 12.59 3.29
CA TYR A 267 -15.36 12.69 3.83
C TYR A 267 -15.47 13.55 5.07
N PHE A 268 -14.37 13.71 5.80
CA PHE A 268 -14.37 14.54 6.98
C PHE A 268 -14.73 15.98 6.60
N GLN A 269 -15.55 16.62 7.43
CA GLN A 269 -16.06 17.98 7.26
C GLN A 269 -15.12 18.85 6.42
N GLN A 270 -15.57 19.31 5.24
CA GLN A 270 -14.70 19.85 4.17
C GLN A 270 -13.66 20.90 4.64
N ASN A 271 -13.99 21.71 5.65
CA ASN A 271 -13.08 22.72 6.22
C ASN A 271 -11.92 22.15 7.06
N PHE A 272 -11.99 20.86 7.37
CA PHE A 272 -11.05 20.13 8.19
C PHE A 272 -10.50 18.92 7.45
N GLN A 273 -10.65 18.83 6.13
CA GLN A 273 -10.04 17.79 5.32
C GLN A 273 -8.52 17.72 5.57
N ASN A 274 -7.95 16.52 5.61
CA ASN A 274 -6.51 16.35 5.68
C ASN A 274 -6.04 15.20 4.78
N LEU A 275 -5.21 15.55 3.80
CA LEU A 275 -4.79 14.62 2.75
C LEU A 275 -3.51 13.86 3.11
N LYS A 276 -2.76 14.33 4.12
CA LYS A 276 -1.36 13.93 4.31
C LYS A 276 -1.17 12.45 4.56
N LEU A 277 -1.94 11.86 5.47
CA LEU A 277 -1.64 10.52 5.96
C LEU A 277 -1.84 9.45 4.86
N LEU A 278 -2.95 9.52 4.12
CA LEU A 278 -3.18 8.64 2.97
C LEU A 278 -2.18 8.92 1.84
N ALA A 279 -1.88 10.19 1.54
CA ALA A 279 -0.87 10.53 0.52
C ALA A 279 0.52 9.99 0.88
N ASN A 280 0.90 10.06 2.16
CA ASN A 280 2.16 9.53 2.66
C ASN A 280 2.20 8.00 2.60
N GLU A 281 1.11 7.31 2.95
CA GLU A 281 0.99 5.86 2.82
C GLU A 281 1.09 5.42 1.35
N ILE A 282 0.25 5.97 0.47
CA ILE A 282 0.25 5.65 -0.97
C ILE A 282 1.60 5.98 -1.60
N GLY A 283 2.28 7.01 -1.12
CA GLY A 283 3.61 7.32 -1.62
C GLY A 283 4.70 6.38 -1.15
N TYR A 284 4.64 6.00 0.12
CA TYR A 284 5.61 5.08 0.67
C TYR A 284 5.43 3.67 0.12
N GLN A 285 4.19 3.20 -0.03
CA GLN A 285 3.92 1.89 -0.64
C GLN A 285 4.31 1.87 -2.12
N ASP A 286 4.13 2.95 -2.89
CA ASP A 286 4.54 3.02 -4.31
C ASP A 286 6.06 3.06 -4.44
N PHE A 287 6.74 3.79 -3.53
CA PHE A 287 8.20 3.74 -3.41
C PHE A 287 8.66 2.30 -3.15
N LYS A 288 8.05 1.63 -2.17
CA LYS A 288 8.31 0.20 -1.93
C LYS A 288 7.91 -0.65 -3.15
N ALA A 289 6.81 -0.44 -3.85
CA ALA A 289 6.50 -1.28 -5.01
C ALA A 289 7.56 -1.17 -6.14
N LYS A 290 8.34 -0.08 -6.20
CA LYS A 290 9.30 0.21 -7.27
C LYS A 290 10.77 -0.03 -6.91
N CYS A 291 11.10 -0.03 -5.63
CA CYS A 291 12.48 0.06 -5.15
C CYS A 291 13.00 -1.24 -4.55
N GLN A 292 12.78 -2.40 -5.16
CA GLN A 292 13.11 -3.67 -4.52
C GLN A 292 14.61 -3.98 -4.62
N GLU A 293 15.15 -4.64 -3.58
CA GLU A 293 16.43 -5.36 -3.61
C GLU A 293 16.66 -6.04 -4.97
N ASN A 294 17.84 -5.80 -5.54
CA ASN A 294 18.18 -6.19 -6.90
C ASN A 294 19.69 -6.35 -7.06
N ASP A 295 20.23 -7.26 -6.25
CA ASP A 295 21.65 -7.51 -6.12
C ASP A 295 22.02 -8.91 -6.57
N GLY A 296 23.26 -9.06 -7.01
CA GLY A 296 23.81 -10.38 -7.18
C GLY A 296 25.29 -10.40 -7.47
N ASP A 297 25.94 -11.38 -6.90
CA ASP A 297 27.38 -11.58 -6.97
C ASP A 297 27.67 -13.08 -6.99
N GLY A 298 28.59 -13.51 -7.85
CA GLY A 298 29.01 -14.90 -7.88
C GLY A 298 29.65 -15.36 -9.18
N ASP A 299 29.86 -16.67 -9.25
CA ASP A 299 30.43 -17.35 -10.41
C ASP A 299 29.36 -18.12 -11.19
N PHE A 300 29.55 -18.24 -12.50
CA PHE A 300 28.72 -19.05 -13.40
C PHE A 300 29.58 -19.81 -14.41
N GLU A 301 29.08 -20.96 -14.87
CA GLU A 301 29.75 -21.77 -15.91
C GLU A 301 28.95 -21.72 -17.19
N GLY A 302 29.41 -20.88 -18.13
CA GLY A 302 28.71 -20.64 -19.38
C GLY A 302 29.29 -21.34 -20.59
N ASN A 303 28.67 -21.12 -21.74
CA ASN A 303 29.06 -21.74 -23.01
C ASN A 303 30.46 -21.35 -23.50
N HIS A 304 31.03 -20.28 -22.96
CA HIS A 304 32.37 -19.79 -23.32
C HIS A 304 33.36 -19.83 -22.16
N GLY A 305 33.02 -20.45 -21.04
CA GLY A 305 33.89 -20.64 -19.88
C GLY A 305 33.30 -20.12 -18.58
N HIS A 306 34.10 -20.25 -17.53
CA HIS A 306 33.85 -19.72 -16.19
C HIS A 306 33.78 -18.20 -16.24
N GLY A 307 32.71 -17.60 -15.72
CA GLY A 307 32.61 -16.16 -15.53
C GLY A 307 32.24 -15.78 -14.11
N HIS A 308 32.59 -14.56 -13.74
CA HIS A 308 32.15 -13.86 -12.53
C HIS A 308 31.10 -12.81 -12.92
N PHE A 309 30.15 -12.52 -12.05
CA PHE A 309 29.24 -11.39 -12.23
C PHE A 309 29.06 -10.66 -10.91
N HIS A 310 28.81 -9.37 -11.02
CA HIS A 310 28.38 -8.50 -9.95
C HIS A 310 27.31 -7.54 -10.52
N HIS A 311 26.22 -7.34 -9.80
CA HIS A 311 25.31 -6.24 -10.03
C HIS A 311 24.74 -5.74 -8.71
N ASP A 312 24.54 -4.44 -8.69
CA ASP A 312 23.86 -3.66 -7.66
C ASP A 312 22.93 -2.73 -8.46
N LEU A 313 21.62 -2.88 -8.28
CA LEU A 313 20.61 -2.18 -9.09
C LEU A 313 19.47 -1.65 -8.22
N ASP A 314 19.73 -1.45 -6.94
CA ASP A 314 18.75 -1.04 -5.95
C ASP A 314 19.16 0.25 -5.24
N LYS A 315 19.94 1.13 -5.89
CA LYS A 315 20.31 2.50 -5.47
C LYS A 315 19.30 3.27 -4.63
N CYS A 316 18.02 3.04 -4.87
CA CYS A 316 16.96 3.70 -4.14
C CYS A 316 16.82 3.21 -2.67
N GLU A 317 17.35 2.04 -2.31
CA GLU A 317 17.46 1.46 -0.97
C GLU A 317 18.69 1.98 -0.21
N ASP A 318 19.87 1.93 -0.83
CA ASP A 318 21.15 2.15 -0.14
C ASP A 318 21.89 3.46 -0.53
N GLY A 319 21.56 4.01 -1.70
CA GLY A 319 22.13 5.23 -2.26
C GLY A 319 23.35 5.03 -3.16
N ASP A 320 23.80 3.79 -3.38
CA ASP A 320 24.94 3.48 -4.23
C ASP A 320 24.57 3.60 -5.72
N GLN A 321 25.53 3.44 -6.63
CA GLN A 321 25.24 3.63 -8.06
C GLN A 321 24.96 2.29 -8.71
N ASP A 322 23.81 2.21 -9.39
CA ASP A 322 23.49 1.07 -10.25
C ASP A 322 24.69 0.68 -11.13
N GLU A 323 25.18 -0.55 -10.96
CA GLU A 323 26.35 -1.09 -11.64
C GLU A 323 26.09 -2.53 -12.09
N VAL A 324 26.65 -2.88 -13.24
CA VAL A 324 26.90 -4.27 -13.61
C VAL A 324 28.38 -4.42 -13.94
N SER A 325 29.03 -5.41 -13.36
CA SER A 325 30.44 -5.69 -13.60
C SER A 325 30.77 -7.19 -13.57
N SER A 326 31.97 -7.51 -14.02
CA SER A 326 32.48 -8.86 -14.13
C SER A 326 34.01 -8.81 -14.10
N GLU A 327 34.64 -9.54 -13.18
CA GLU A 327 36.11 -9.68 -13.16
C GLU A 327 36.61 -10.59 -14.29
N ASP A 328 35.77 -11.54 -14.72
CA ASP A 328 35.98 -12.40 -15.88
C ASP A 328 34.63 -12.71 -16.52
N ARG A 329 34.39 -12.23 -17.74
CA ARG A 329 33.11 -12.47 -18.44
C ARG A 329 33.03 -13.87 -19.08
N GLY A 330 34.07 -14.70 -18.98
CA GLY A 330 34.18 -16.03 -19.59
C GLY A 330 35.43 -16.24 -20.42
N ASP A 331 36.02 -15.15 -20.92
CA ASP A 331 37.17 -15.15 -21.83
C ASP A 331 38.45 -14.59 -21.19
N GLY A 332 38.46 -14.41 -19.87
CA GLY A 332 39.55 -13.80 -19.11
C GLY A 332 39.59 -12.28 -19.18
N GLN A 333 38.58 -11.64 -19.78
CA GLN A 333 38.47 -10.17 -19.83
C GLN A 333 37.50 -9.67 -18.76
N ASP A 334 37.83 -8.51 -18.21
CA ASP A 334 36.95 -7.78 -17.31
C ASP A 334 35.86 -7.04 -18.09
N PHE A 335 34.80 -6.72 -17.37
CA PHE A 335 33.76 -5.81 -17.83
C PHE A 335 33.29 -4.92 -16.67
N GLN A 336 33.10 -3.64 -16.98
CA GLN A 336 32.62 -2.64 -16.04
C GLN A 336 31.59 -1.75 -16.74
N SER A 337 30.37 -1.66 -16.21
CA SER A 337 29.37 -0.73 -16.71
C SER A 337 29.82 0.72 -16.47
N THR A 338 29.46 1.61 -17.40
CA THR A 338 29.71 3.06 -17.29
C THR A 338 28.43 3.86 -17.36
N TRP A 339 27.35 3.24 -17.86
CA TRP A 339 26.02 3.81 -17.88
C TRP A 339 24.97 2.71 -18.00
N ILE A 340 23.99 2.73 -17.12
CA ILE A 340 22.79 1.88 -17.19
C ILE A 340 21.70 2.66 -17.93
N GLN A 341 21.22 2.08 -19.04
CA GLN A 341 20.14 2.65 -19.83
C GLN A 341 18.78 2.27 -19.25
N SER A 342 18.61 1.00 -18.89
CA SER A 342 17.36 0.48 -18.36
C SER A 342 17.61 -0.77 -17.52
N VAL A 343 16.82 -0.89 -16.45
CA VAL A 343 16.66 -2.09 -15.63
C VAL A 343 15.21 -2.54 -15.76
N GLN A 344 14.98 -3.81 -16.08
CA GLN A 344 13.66 -4.41 -16.23
C GLN A 344 13.55 -5.63 -15.35
N LEU A 345 12.71 -5.55 -14.32
CA LEU A 345 12.36 -6.68 -13.45
C LEU A 345 11.10 -7.34 -13.98
N GLU A 346 11.20 -8.63 -14.27
CA GLU A 346 10.08 -9.48 -14.67
C GLU A 346 9.84 -10.56 -13.63
N LYS A 347 8.58 -10.70 -13.22
CA LYS A 347 8.13 -11.74 -12.30
C LYS A 347 7.16 -12.66 -13.03
N SER A 348 7.46 -13.96 -13.03
CA SER A 348 6.55 -14.99 -13.52
C SER A 348 6.24 -15.99 -12.42
N VAL A 349 4.99 -16.42 -12.34
CA VAL A 349 4.51 -17.39 -11.34
C VAL A 349 3.98 -18.60 -12.09
N GLN A 350 4.59 -19.76 -11.88
CA GLN A 350 4.18 -21.03 -12.48
C GLN A 350 4.13 -22.12 -11.42
N LEU A 351 2.97 -22.74 -11.21
CA LEU A 351 2.80 -23.93 -10.35
C LEU A 351 3.47 -23.78 -8.95
N ASP A 352 3.27 -22.63 -8.30
CA ASP A 352 3.83 -22.27 -7.00
C ASP A 352 5.36 -22.01 -6.96
N GLU A 353 6.02 -21.94 -8.12
CA GLU A 353 7.36 -21.40 -8.27
C GLU A 353 7.31 -19.98 -8.84
N VAL A 354 8.15 -19.10 -8.30
CA VAL A 354 8.34 -17.75 -8.80
C VAL A 354 9.70 -17.66 -9.44
N THR A 355 9.71 -17.28 -10.71
CA THR A 355 10.92 -16.94 -11.44
C THR A 355 10.98 -15.43 -11.55
N ARG A 356 12.03 -14.85 -10.99
CA ARG A 356 12.36 -13.43 -11.10
C ARG A 356 13.54 -13.29 -12.03
N THR A 357 13.42 -12.35 -12.96
CA THR A 357 14.45 -12.07 -13.96
C THR A 357 14.71 -10.57 -13.96
N VAL A 358 15.97 -10.19 -13.91
CA VAL A 358 16.40 -8.82 -14.20
C VAL A 358 17.05 -8.79 -15.58
N THR A 359 16.67 -7.81 -16.39
CA THR A 359 17.34 -7.49 -17.65
C THR A 359 17.87 -6.07 -17.60
N VAL A 360 19.17 -5.92 -17.82
CA VAL A 360 19.86 -4.65 -17.82
C VAL A 360 20.44 -4.38 -19.20
N ILE A 361 20.24 -3.17 -19.71
CA ILE A 361 20.83 -2.70 -20.96
C ILE A 361 21.64 -1.46 -20.64
N GLY A 362 22.84 -1.34 -21.22
CA GLY A 362 23.69 -0.18 -20.98
C GLY A 362 24.95 -0.13 -21.83
N LEU A 363 25.88 0.70 -21.37
CA LEU A 363 27.22 0.86 -21.92
C LEU A 363 28.26 0.53 -20.85
N GLY A 364 29.40 0.01 -21.28
CA GLY A 364 30.53 -0.27 -20.40
C GLY A 364 31.83 -0.36 -21.14
N ILE A 365 32.86 -0.79 -20.42
CA ILE A 365 34.21 -1.00 -20.93
C ILE A 365 34.54 -2.48 -20.72
N SER A 366 35.09 -3.12 -21.76
CA SER A 366 35.66 -4.47 -21.67
C SER A 366 37.03 -4.46 -22.34
N ASP A 367 38.06 -4.88 -21.61
CA ASP A 367 39.47 -4.79 -22.02
C ASP A 367 39.85 -3.40 -22.58
N GLY A 368 39.36 -2.34 -21.90
CA GLY A 368 39.61 -0.95 -22.28
C GLY A 368 38.83 -0.44 -23.51
N LEU A 369 37.98 -1.28 -24.14
CA LEU A 369 37.17 -0.91 -25.29
C LEU A 369 35.71 -0.62 -24.90
N PRO A 370 35.08 0.46 -25.40
CA PRO A 370 33.68 0.72 -25.17
C PRO A 370 32.79 -0.32 -25.86
N VAL A 371 31.83 -0.88 -25.12
CA VAL A 371 30.82 -1.82 -25.61
C VAL A 371 29.44 -1.43 -25.10
N SER A 372 28.39 -1.71 -25.87
CA SER A 372 27.05 -1.83 -25.29
C SER A 372 26.84 -3.26 -24.79
N PHE A 373 26.05 -3.42 -23.73
CA PHE A 373 25.78 -4.73 -23.15
C PHE A 373 24.30 -4.97 -22.88
N THR A 374 23.94 -6.24 -22.83
CA THR A 374 22.71 -6.75 -22.24
C THR A 374 23.10 -7.80 -21.22
N TYR A 375 22.72 -7.56 -19.97
CA TYR A 375 22.88 -8.48 -18.85
C TYR A 375 21.51 -9.04 -18.46
N VAL A 376 21.45 -10.33 -18.21
CA VAL A 376 20.24 -11.00 -17.71
C VAL A 376 20.64 -11.86 -16.51
N ALA A 377 19.96 -11.68 -15.39
CA ALA A 377 20.08 -12.56 -14.23
C ALA A 377 18.71 -13.15 -13.90
N ILE A 378 18.71 -14.44 -13.53
CA ILE A 378 17.54 -15.15 -13.05
C ILE A 378 17.86 -15.62 -11.63
N GLU A 379 17.00 -15.22 -10.72
CA GLU A 379 17.09 -15.61 -9.31
C GLU A 379 16.94 -17.14 -9.16
N PRO A 380 17.77 -17.80 -8.31
CA PRO A 380 17.61 -19.22 -8.02
C PRO A 380 16.23 -19.53 -7.42
N GLY A 381 15.60 -20.58 -7.94
CA GLY A 381 14.38 -21.16 -7.38
C GLY A 381 14.68 -22.29 -6.39
N LEU A 382 13.63 -22.87 -5.80
CA LEU A 382 13.76 -24.03 -4.90
C LEU A 382 14.40 -25.24 -5.59
N THR A 383 14.18 -25.39 -6.89
CA THR A 383 14.62 -26.54 -7.68
C THR A 383 15.52 -26.19 -8.87
N THR A 384 15.66 -24.90 -9.18
CA THR A 384 16.43 -24.40 -10.32
C THR A 384 17.58 -23.52 -9.85
N PRO A 385 18.83 -23.75 -10.30
CA PRO A 385 19.92 -22.84 -10.00
C PRO A 385 19.64 -21.47 -10.61
N GLY A 386 20.24 -20.43 -10.03
CA GLY A 386 20.27 -19.11 -10.66
C GLY A 386 20.97 -19.19 -12.01
N TRP A 387 20.76 -18.18 -12.84
CA TRP A 387 21.31 -18.17 -14.19
C TRP A 387 21.71 -16.75 -14.60
N VAL A 388 22.83 -16.63 -15.31
CA VAL A 388 23.35 -15.34 -15.78
C VAL A 388 23.64 -15.40 -17.27
N SER A 389 23.47 -14.28 -17.94
CA SER A 389 23.92 -14.06 -19.31
C SER A 389 24.45 -12.66 -19.52
N PHE A 390 25.59 -12.57 -20.19
CA PHE A 390 26.11 -11.37 -20.82
C PHE A 390 26.03 -11.47 -22.35
N THR A 391 25.68 -10.36 -22.98
CA THR A 391 25.76 -10.16 -24.43
C THR A 391 26.34 -8.79 -24.72
N PHE A 392 27.40 -8.71 -25.51
CA PHE A 392 28.11 -7.47 -25.81
C PHE A 392 28.05 -7.12 -27.31
N SER A 393 28.21 -5.84 -27.64
CA SER A 393 28.21 -5.35 -29.04
C SER A 393 29.40 -5.82 -29.88
N ASP A 394 30.47 -6.29 -29.25
CA ASP A 394 31.62 -6.91 -29.94
C ASP A 394 31.31 -8.33 -30.45
N GLY A 395 30.13 -8.87 -30.12
CA GLY A 395 29.67 -10.20 -30.49
C GLY A 395 29.96 -11.27 -29.45
N PHE A 396 30.65 -10.95 -28.34
CA PHE A 396 30.87 -11.88 -27.25
C PHE A 396 29.57 -12.10 -26.47
N THR A 397 29.29 -13.36 -26.14
CA THR A 397 28.19 -13.76 -25.27
C THR A 397 28.66 -14.84 -24.33
N ASN A 398 28.24 -14.82 -23.07
CA ASN A 398 28.46 -15.95 -22.17
C ASN A 398 27.25 -16.09 -21.26
N ALA A 399 26.79 -17.31 -21.07
CA ALA A 399 25.55 -17.57 -20.36
C ALA A 399 25.55 -18.96 -19.76
N GLY A 400 25.13 -19.09 -18.51
CA GLY A 400 25.19 -20.35 -17.77
C GLY A 400 24.57 -20.28 -16.37
N PRO A 401 24.37 -21.45 -15.74
CA PRO A 401 23.92 -21.52 -14.35
C PRO A 401 24.99 -21.03 -13.39
N LEU A 402 24.54 -20.49 -12.25
CA LEU A 402 25.41 -20.17 -11.12
C LEU A 402 26.11 -21.43 -10.59
N THR A 403 27.39 -21.29 -10.27
CA THR A 403 28.20 -22.29 -9.57
C THR A 403 28.53 -21.87 -8.15
N SER A 404 28.47 -20.57 -7.85
CA SER A 404 28.65 -19.98 -6.52
C SER A 404 27.83 -18.67 -6.40
N GLY A 405 27.78 -18.08 -5.21
CA GLY A 405 27.17 -16.77 -4.99
C GLY A 405 25.64 -16.76 -4.90
N SER A 406 25.05 -15.59 -5.10
CA SER A 406 23.60 -15.36 -5.01
C SER A 406 23.11 -14.29 -5.97
N ILE A 407 21.83 -14.38 -6.32
CA ILE A 407 21.06 -13.33 -6.99
C ILE A 407 19.81 -13.15 -6.12
N VAL A 408 19.49 -11.92 -5.75
CA VAL A 408 18.31 -11.56 -4.97
C VAL A 408 17.58 -10.44 -5.70
N LEU A 409 16.38 -10.71 -6.21
CA LEU A 409 15.58 -9.79 -7.03
C LEU A 409 14.26 -9.42 -6.36
N HIS A 410 14.23 -9.48 -5.04
CA HIS A 410 13.07 -9.19 -4.22
C HIS A 410 13.49 -8.86 -2.80
N GLY A 411 12.62 -8.12 -2.10
CA GLY A 411 12.84 -7.81 -0.70
C GLY A 411 13.09 -6.33 -0.47
N TRP A 412 13.63 -6.06 0.71
CA TRP A 412 13.81 -4.78 1.40
C TRP A 412 14.89 -4.93 2.46
#